data_AF-A0A1I5TNB2-F1
#
_entry.id   AF-A0A1I5TNB2-F1
#
_cell.length_a   1.000
_cell.length_b   1.000
_cell.length_c   1.000
_cell.angle_alpha   90.00
_cell.angle_beta   90.00
_cell.angle_gamma   90.00
#
_symmetry.space_group_name_H-M   'P 1'
#
loop_
_entity.id
_entity.type
_entity.pdbx_description
1 polymer ?
#
loop_
_entity_poly.entity_id
_entity_poly.type
_entity_poly.pdbx_seq_one_letter_code
_entity_poly.pdbx_strand_id
1 'polypeptide(L)'
;MPNIYDEIKERVEKFSKEKVAKQLGYNSSKHSIKAIDKFLSYDDLYSWLYESGFYDFKYDSKQFLKKICNVVGIDETEIDKEVQKQIALKKEIDKYKNSYIFVNTNFIRKSEPIFALAFCEPKRRIKINPKEFAYKSDEEIFQMISQMVVKHYSRTNGILQLWGKIVNYVYHHCDGKAYIFDPNGRRIENGEVRESLAIVTIG
;
A
#
# COMPACT_ATOMS: atom_id res chain seq x y z
N MET A 1 -13.56 -22.24 -1.29
CA MET A 1 -12.44 -22.94 -0.64
C MET A 1 -11.83 -21.96 0.35
N PRO A 2 -11.53 -22.38 1.59
CA PRO A 2 -10.81 -21.52 2.54
C PRO A 2 -9.49 -21.04 1.92
N ASN A 3 -9.07 -19.82 2.26
CA ASN A 3 -7.73 -19.35 1.91
C ASN A 3 -6.71 -20.27 2.59
N ILE A 4 -5.62 -20.66 1.91
CA ILE A 4 -4.59 -21.55 2.48
C ILE A 4 -4.04 -21.00 3.80
N TYR A 5 -4.06 -19.67 3.97
CA TYR A 5 -3.65 -19.03 5.20
C TYR A 5 -4.58 -19.34 6.37
N ASP A 6 -5.89 -19.30 6.15
CA ASP A 6 -6.89 -19.66 7.17
C ASP A 6 -6.79 -21.15 7.50
N GLU A 7 -6.55 -22.00 6.48
CA GLU A 7 -6.32 -23.42 6.69
C GLU A 7 -5.07 -23.68 7.57
N ILE A 8 -3.97 -22.95 7.35
CA ILE A 8 -2.79 -23.05 8.22
C ILE A 8 -3.17 -22.70 9.66
N LYS A 9 -3.90 -21.60 9.88
CA LYS A 9 -4.33 -21.18 11.24
C LYS A 9 -5.16 -22.26 11.92
N GLU A 10 -6.19 -22.77 11.23
CA GLU A 10 -7.04 -23.84 11.76
C GLU A 10 -6.24 -25.10 12.11
N ARG A 11 -5.28 -25.49 11.28
CA ARG A 11 -4.45 -26.66 11.55
C ARG A 11 -3.52 -26.41 12.74
N VAL A 12 -2.92 -25.23 12.87
CA VAL A 12 -2.11 -24.87 14.05
C VAL A 12 -2.92 -24.99 15.35
N GLU A 13 -4.17 -24.54 15.34
CA GLU A 13 -5.08 -24.70 16.47
C GLU A 13 -5.39 -26.18 16.77
N LYS A 14 -5.72 -26.97 15.74
CA LYS A 14 -5.99 -28.42 15.86
C LYS A 14 -4.80 -29.22 16.39
N PHE A 15 -3.59 -28.92 15.94
CA PHE A 15 -2.37 -29.61 16.38
C PHE A 15 -1.89 -29.14 17.76
N SER A 16 -2.46 -28.08 18.34
CA SER A 16 -1.95 -27.30 19.49
C SER A 16 -0.64 -26.58 19.21
N LYS A 17 -0.56 -25.32 19.64
CA LYS A 17 0.58 -24.42 19.42
C LYS A 17 1.89 -25.00 19.96
N GLU A 18 1.83 -25.70 21.10
CA GLU A 18 2.99 -26.29 21.76
C GLU A 18 3.60 -27.45 20.95
N LYS A 19 2.77 -28.28 20.31
CA LYS A 19 3.27 -29.36 19.45
C LYS A 19 3.88 -28.80 18.17
N VAL A 20 3.22 -27.83 17.55
CA VAL A 20 3.76 -27.13 16.37
C VAL A 20 5.10 -26.48 16.71
N ALA A 21 5.18 -25.78 17.85
CA ALA A 21 6.40 -25.11 18.30
C ALA A 21 7.60 -26.05 18.47
N LYS A 22 7.38 -27.27 18.97
CA LYS A 22 8.44 -28.27 19.11
C LYS A 22 9.01 -28.74 17.77
N GLN A 23 8.19 -28.75 16.71
CA GLN A 23 8.58 -29.25 15.39
C GLN A 23 9.15 -28.16 14.46
N LEU A 24 8.95 -26.89 14.81
CA LEU A 24 9.55 -25.75 14.08
C LEU A 24 11.08 -25.66 14.24
N GLY A 25 11.68 -26.43 15.16
CA GLY A 25 13.13 -26.59 15.28
C GLY A 25 13.86 -25.43 15.95
N TYR A 26 13.16 -24.56 16.67
CA TYR A 26 13.80 -23.54 17.52
C TYR A 26 14.47 -24.16 18.73
N ASN A 27 15.57 -23.57 19.18
CA ASN A 27 16.24 -23.99 20.42
C ASN A 27 15.44 -23.63 21.69
N SER A 28 14.49 -22.70 21.58
CA SER A 28 13.67 -22.23 22.69
C SER A 28 12.19 -22.27 22.31
N SER A 29 11.40 -23.00 23.09
CA SER A 29 9.94 -23.05 22.90
C SER A 29 9.31 -21.66 23.01
N LYS A 30 9.85 -20.77 23.86
CA LYS A 30 9.38 -19.39 23.99
C LYS A 30 9.55 -18.60 22.69
N HIS A 31 10.68 -18.76 22.00
CA HIS A 31 10.89 -18.09 20.71
C HIS A 31 9.98 -18.66 19.62
N SER A 32 9.81 -19.98 19.61
CA SER A 32 8.91 -20.61 18.64
C SER A 32 7.45 -20.19 18.81
N ILE A 33 6.95 -20.16 20.05
CA ILE A 33 5.59 -19.70 20.35
C ILE A 33 5.40 -18.25 19.92
N LYS A 34 6.37 -17.36 20.21
CA LYS A 34 6.33 -15.96 19.75
C LYS A 34 6.27 -15.84 18.22
N ALA A 35 7.02 -16.66 17.51
CA ALA A 35 7.02 -16.66 16.05
C ALA A 35 5.65 -17.13 15.51
N ILE A 36 5.05 -18.16 16.11
CA ILE A 36 3.68 -18.60 15.78
C ILE A 36 2.67 -17.49 16.10
N ASP A 37 2.73 -16.87 17.27
CA ASP A 37 1.81 -15.80 17.66
C ASP A 37 1.86 -14.63 16.69
N LYS A 38 3.07 -14.21 16.31
CA LYS A 38 3.27 -13.18 15.29
C LYS A 38 2.76 -13.62 13.92
N PHE A 39 2.91 -14.89 13.56
CA PHE A 39 2.33 -15.41 12.32
C PHE A 39 0.80 -15.36 12.34
N LEU A 40 0.16 -15.81 13.42
CA LEU A 40 -1.30 -15.88 13.53
C LEU A 40 -1.98 -14.51 13.64
N SER A 41 -1.24 -13.46 14.03
CA SER A 41 -1.77 -12.10 14.20
C SER A 41 -2.03 -11.34 12.90
N TYR A 42 -1.56 -11.81 11.75
CA TYR A 42 -1.86 -11.18 10.45
C TYR A 42 -3.16 -11.74 9.90
N ASP A 43 -3.86 -10.95 9.09
CA ASP A 43 -5.16 -11.35 8.52
C ASP A 43 -5.00 -12.23 7.27
N ASP A 44 -3.92 -12.02 6.51
CA ASP A 44 -3.72 -12.68 5.23
C ASP A 44 -2.23 -12.97 4.93
N LEU A 45 -2.00 -13.84 3.94
CA LEU A 45 -0.68 -14.27 3.54
C LEU A 45 0.18 -13.17 2.92
N TYR A 46 -0.42 -12.23 2.18
CA TYR A 46 0.30 -11.11 1.59
C TYR A 46 0.92 -10.25 2.69
N SER A 47 0.11 -9.90 3.70
CA SER A 47 0.51 -9.09 4.84
C SER A 47 1.61 -9.80 5.65
N TRP A 48 1.50 -11.11 5.85
CA TRP A 48 2.60 -11.90 6.44
C TRP A 48 3.88 -11.85 5.60
N LEU A 49 3.80 -12.08 4.29
CA LEU A 49 4.99 -12.19 3.44
C LEU A 49 5.70 -10.85 3.23
N TYR A 50 4.96 -9.77 3.04
CA TYR A 50 5.50 -8.50 2.54
C TYR A 50 5.39 -7.32 3.52
N GLU A 51 4.51 -7.38 4.52
CA GLU A 51 4.28 -6.24 5.44
C GLU A 51 4.81 -6.50 6.85
N SER A 52 4.98 -7.78 7.21
CA SER A 52 5.39 -8.16 8.57
C SER A 52 6.82 -7.78 8.93
N GLY A 53 7.69 -7.60 7.92
CA GLY A 53 9.13 -7.50 8.07
C GLY A 53 9.71 -8.66 8.89
N PHE A 54 9.08 -9.84 8.88
CA PHE A 54 9.43 -10.92 9.78
C PHE A 54 10.80 -11.49 9.47
N TYR A 55 11.67 -11.38 10.48
CA TYR A 55 12.93 -12.08 10.59
C TYR A 55 13.24 -12.26 12.07
N ASP A 56 13.58 -13.47 12.48
CA ASP A 56 13.82 -13.81 13.90
C ASP A 56 15.18 -14.48 14.14
N PHE A 57 16.15 -14.20 13.26
CA PHE A 57 17.48 -14.83 13.20
C PHE A 57 17.50 -16.31 12.79
N LYS A 58 16.36 -17.00 12.78
CA LYS A 58 16.25 -18.38 12.31
C LYS A 58 15.58 -18.45 10.94
N TYR A 59 14.47 -17.74 10.78
CA TYR A 59 13.65 -17.74 9.57
C TYR A 59 13.29 -16.33 9.14
N ASP A 60 13.27 -16.11 7.83
CA ASP A 60 12.46 -15.04 7.22
C ASP A 60 10.98 -15.46 7.10
N SER A 61 10.12 -14.53 6.68
CA SER A 61 8.67 -14.76 6.54
C SER A 61 8.34 -15.96 5.63
N LYS A 62 9.05 -16.14 4.52
CA LYS A 62 8.82 -17.21 3.54
C LYS A 62 9.33 -18.56 4.07
N GLN A 63 10.52 -18.58 4.68
CA GLN A 63 11.09 -19.77 5.30
C GLN A 63 10.22 -20.26 6.45
N PHE A 64 9.72 -19.34 7.28
CA PHE A 64 8.82 -19.66 8.37
C PHE A 64 7.52 -20.26 7.84
N LEU A 65 6.92 -19.65 6.81
CA LEU A 65 5.72 -20.18 6.15
C LEU A 65 5.92 -21.63 5.68
N LYS A 66 6.98 -21.89 4.90
CA LYS A 66 7.28 -23.26 4.43
C LYS A 66 7.42 -24.23 5.60
N LYS A 67 8.12 -23.82 6.66
CA LYS A 67 8.37 -24.66 7.82
C LYS A 67 7.10 -24.97 8.60
N ILE A 68 6.24 -23.98 8.87
CA ILE A 68 5.00 -24.19 9.60
C ILE A 68 4.02 -25.05 8.80
N CYS A 69 3.93 -24.84 7.48
CA CYS A 69 3.09 -25.66 6.58
C CYS A 69 3.51 -27.13 6.57
N ASN A 70 4.81 -27.40 6.51
CA ASN A 70 5.35 -28.75 6.60
C ASN A 70 4.95 -29.43 7.93
N VAL A 71 5.04 -28.70 9.05
CA VAL A 71 4.65 -29.19 10.38
C VAL A 71 3.16 -29.51 10.48
N VAL A 72 2.29 -28.70 9.85
CA VAL A 72 0.84 -28.93 9.84
C VAL A 72 0.36 -29.84 8.70
N GLY A 73 1.28 -30.45 7.95
CA GLY A 73 0.97 -31.41 6.89
C GLY A 73 0.27 -30.81 5.68
N ILE A 74 0.58 -29.56 5.32
CA ILE A 74 0.15 -28.96 4.05
C ILE A 74 1.20 -29.25 2.98
N ASP A 75 0.73 -29.60 1.80
CA ASP A 75 1.58 -29.95 0.67
C ASP A 75 2.45 -28.75 0.20
N GLU A 76 3.73 -29.01 0.00
CA GLU A 76 4.67 -27.94 -0.37
C GLU A 76 4.37 -27.36 -1.77
N THR A 77 3.87 -28.19 -2.70
CA THR A 77 3.52 -27.71 -4.05
C THR A 77 2.33 -26.76 -4.02
N GLU A 78 1.39 -26.95 -3.08
CA GLU A 78 0.27 -26.05 -2.86
C GLU A 78 0.73 -24.70 -2.30
N ILE A 79 1.65 -24.72 -1.32
CA ILE A 79 2.27 -23.52 -0.76
C ILE A 79 3.07 -22.76 -1.81
N ASP A 80 3.86 -23.46 -2.61
CA ASP A 80 4.65 -22.81 -3.66
C ASP A 80 3.75 -22.14 -4.70
N LYS A 81 2.65 -22.77 -5.11
CA LYS A 81 1.64 -22.14 -5.98
C LYS A 81 1.07 -20.88 -5.35
N GLU A 82 0.70 -20.92 -4.07
CA GLU A 82 0.16 -19.73 -3.42
C GLU A 82 1.20 -18.62 -3.31
N VAL A 83 2.44 -18.95 -2.93
CA VAL A 83 3.54 -17.97 -2.89
C VAL A 83 3.76 -17.33 -4.26
N GLN A 84 3.65 -18.08 -5.37
CA GLN A 84 3.72 -17.50 -6.71
C GLN A 84 2.57 -16.53 -6.99
N LYS A 85 1.35 -16.82 -6.54
CA LYS A 85 0.23 -15.85 -6.64
C LYS A 85 0.52 -14.58 -5.86
N GLN A 86 1.07 -14.69 -4.65
CA GLN A 86 1.42 -13.53 -3.83
C GLN A 86 2.56 -12.70 -4.45
N ILE A 87 3.53 -13.35 -5.10
CA ILE A 87 4.57 -12.67 -5.89
C ILE A 87 3.96 -11.91 -7.07
N ALA A 88 3.03 -12.53 -7.81
CA ALA A 88 2.34 -11.88 -8.92
C ALA A 88 1.52 -10.67 -8.44
N LEU A 89 0.77 -10.82 -7.35
CA LEU A 89 0.02 -9.73 -6.71
C LEU A 89 0.95 -8.59 -6.28
N LYS A 90 2.09 -8.90 -5.64
CA LYS A 90 3.09 -7.91 -5.26
C LYS A 90 3.61 -7.13 -6.46
N LYS A 91 3.88 -7.80 -7.58
CA LYS A 91 4.33 -7.17 -8.82
C LYS A 91 3.28 -6.22 -9.38
N GLU A 92 2.00 -6.59 -9.35
CA GLU A 92 0.90 -5.71 -9.77
C GLU A 92 0.77 -4.47 -8.88
N ILE A 93 0.82 -4.64 -7.57
CA ILE A 93 0.80 -3.55 -6.59
C ILE A 93 1.98 -2.59 -6.80
N ASP A 94 3.18 -3.14 -7.05
CA ASP A 94 4.40 -2.36 -7.22
C ASP A 94 4.38 -1.43 -8.44
N LYS A 95 3.53 -1.70 -9.44
CA LYS A 95 3.33 -0.77 -10.57
C LYS A 95 2.86 0.60 -10.08
N TYR A 96 2.02 0.63 -9.06
CA TYR A 96 1.37 1.85 -8.56
C TYR A 96 2.04 2.44 -7.31
N LYS A 97 3.18 1.89 -6.84
CA LYS A 97 3.84 2.33 -5.60
C LYS A 97 4.25 3.81 -5.62
N ASN A 98 4.50 4.35 -6.80
CA ASN A 98 4.89 5.74 -7.03
C ASN A 98 3.72 6.61 -7.51
N SER A 99 2.51 6.05 -7.60
CA SER A 99 1.33 6.80 -8.01
C SER A 99 0.81 7.68 -6.88
N TYR A 100 0.41 8.89 -7.22
CA TYR A 100 -0.15 9.87 -6.27
C TYR A 100 -1.01 10.89 -7.02
N ILE A 101 -1.83 11.63 -6.27
CA ILE A 101 -2.57 12.77 -6.80
C ILE A 101 -1.95 14.05 -6.26
N PHE A 102 -1.47 14.93 -7.14
CA PHE A 102 -1.06 16.27 -6.78
C PHE A 102 -2.24 17.23 -6.80
N VAL A 103 -2.32 18.10 -5.80
CA VAL A 103 -3.36 19.13 -5.66
C VAL A 103 -2.78 20.46 -6.13
N ASN A 104 -3.22 20.91 -7.31
CA ASN A 104 -2.73 22.15 -7.89
C ASN A 104 -3.61 23.33 -7.48
N THR A 105 -2.97 24.39 -6.99
CA THR A 105 -3.60 25.66 -6.62
C THR A 105 -3.06 26.85 -7.44
N ASN A 106 -2.19 26.60 -8.43
CA ASN A 106 -1.39 27.63 -9.10
C ASN A 106 -0.68 28.56 -8.11
N PHE A 107 -0.20 28.00 -6.99
CA PHE A 107 0.45 28.79 -5.94
C PHE A 107 1.66 29.54 -6.48
N ILE A 108 1.73 30.84 -6.16
CA ILE A 108 2.87 31.70 -6.39
C ILE A 108 3.19 32.34 -5.05
N ARG A 109 4.41 32.10 -4.55
CA ARG A 109 4.85 32.64 -3.26
C ARG A 109 4.91 34.16 -3.33
N LYS A 110 4.32 34.84 -2.35
CA LYS A 110 4.40 36.30 -2.20
C LYS A 110 5.25 36.67 -0.99
N SER A 111 4.91 36.12 0.16
CA SER A 111 5.55 36.46 1.44
C SER A 111 5.56 35.31 2.44
N GLU A 112 5.05 34.14 2.04
CA GLU A 112 4.94 32.96 2.89
C GLU A 112 6.34 32.51 3.33
N PRO A 113 6.53 32.21 4.63
CA PRO A 113 7.81 31.72 5.12
C PRO A 113 8.16 30.35 4.51
N ILE A 114 9.42 30.18 4.09
CA ILE A 114 9.90 28.95 3.45
C ILE A 114 9.69 27.71 4.33
N PHE A 115 9.94 27.83 5.64
CA PHE A 115 9.75 26.72 6.57
C PHE A 115 8.28 26.27 6.67
N ALA A 116 7.33 27.22 6.58
CA ALA A 116 5.90 26.91 6.59
C ALA A 116 5.49 26.18 5.30
N LEU A 117 6.04 26.60 4.16
CA LEU A 117 5.83 25.93 2.87
C LEU A 117 6.39 24.49 2.90
N ALA A 118 7.62 24.31 3.37
CA ALA A 118 8.24 22.99 3.49
C ALA A 118 7.41 22.05 4.39
N PHE A 119 6.90 22.55 5.52
CA PHE A 119 6.04 21.78 6.42
C PHE A 119 4.70 21.41 5.78
N CYS A 120 4.17 22.24 4.88
CA CYS A 120 2.86 22.03 4.25
C CYS A 120 2.91 21.36 2.88
N GLU A 121 4.10 21.16 2.30
CA GLU A 121 4.27 20.53 0.97
C GLU A 121 3.63 19.13 0.88
N PRO A 122 3.72 18.25 1.91
CA PRO A 122 3.04 16.96 1.88
C PRO A 122 1.52 17.06 1.74
N LYS A 123 0.89 18.18 2.15
CA LYS A 123 -0.56 18.40 2.03
C LYS A 123 -1.01 18.58 0.58
N ARG A 124 -0.08 18.84 -0.35
CA ARG A 124 -0.35 18.94 -1.79
C ARG A 124 -0.40 17.59 -2.48
N ARG A 125 -0.22 16.49 -1.75
CA ARG A 125 -0.25 15.14 -2.29
C ARG A 125 -1.28 14.29 -1.56
N ILE A 126 -2.17 13.66 -2.33
CA ILE A 126 -3.05 12.61 -1.83
C ILE A 126 -2.36 11.28 -2.12
N LYS A 127 -2.06 10.53 -1.04
CA LYS A 127 -1.51 9.18 -1.15
C LYS A 127 -2.58 8.24 -1.68
N ILE A 128 -2.18 7.36 -2.58
CA ILE A 128 -2.98 6.26 -3.10
C ILE A 128 -2.56 5.00 -2.33
N ASN A 129 -3.50 4.08 -2.15
CA ASN A 129 -3.23 2.73 -1.66
C ASN A 129 -3.04 1.79 -2.88
N PRO A 130 -1.80 1.40 -3.25
CA PRO A 130 -1.56 0.61 -4.44
C PRO A 130 -2.25 -0.76 -4.46
N LYS A 131 -2.55 -1.33 -3.28
CA LYS A 131 -3.32 -2.58 -3.15
C LYS A 131 -4.70 -2.47 -3.79
N GLU A 132 -5.35 -1.32 -3.68
CA GLU A 132 -6.69 -1.09 -4.20
C GLU A 132 -6.74 -1.07 -5.73
N PHE A 133 -5.61 -0.84 -6.40
CA PHE A 133 -5.51 -0.76 -7.87
C PHE A 133 -5.05 -2.07 -8.51
N ALA A 134 -4.61 -3.05 -7.71
CA ALA A 134 -4.15 -4.33 -8.25
C ALA A 134 -5.25 -4.99 -9.08
N TYR A 135 -4.91 -5.40 -10.31
CA TYR A 135 -5.80 -6.04 -11.29
C TYR A 135 -7.01 -5.20 -11.75
N LYS A 136 -7.09 -3.92 -11.40
CA LYS A 136 -8.11 -3.01 -11.92
C LYS A 136 -7.76 -2.51 -13.31
N SER A 137 -8.79 -2.28 -14.12
CA SER A 137 -8.66 -1.56 -15.38
C SER A 137 -8.41 -0.06 -15.14
N ASP A 138 -7.84 0.63 -16.12
CA ASP A 138 -7.63 2.08 -16.08
C ASP A 138 -8.92 2.85 -15.82
N GLU A 139 -10.05 2.38 -16.37
CA GLU A 139 -11.36 2.98 -16.17
C GLU A 139 -11.82 2.89 -14.71
N GLU A 140 -11.70 1.72 -14.08
CA GLU A 140 -11.98 1.56 -12.66
C GLU A 140 -11.07 2.43 -11.80
N ILE A 141 -9.77 2.48 -12.14
CA ILE A 141 -8.79 3.31 -11.44
C ILE A 141 -9.19 4.79 -11.55
N PHE A 142 -9.54 5.28 -12.75
CA PHE A 142 -9.96 6.67 -12.92
C PHE A 142 -11.26 6.99 -12.19
N GLN A 143 -12.19 6.05 -12.08
CA GLN A 143 -13.38 6.21 -11.24
C GLN A 143 -13.03 6.32 -9.75
N MET A 144 -12.08 5.51 -9.27
CA MET A 144 -11.58 5.63 -7.88
C MET A 144 -10.89 6.98 -7.64
N ILE A 145 -10.04 7.42 -8.58
CA ILE A 145 -9.38 8.74 -8.53
C ILE A 145 -10.43 9.86 -8.50
N SER A 146 -11.46 9.77 -9.34
CA SER A 146 -12.59 10.72 -9.37
C SER A 146 -13.25 10.85 -7.99
N GLN A 147 -13.55 9.72 -7.34
CA GLN A 147 -14.13 9.72 -6.00
C GLN A 147 -13.18 10.32 -4.94
N MET A 148 -11.88 10.00 -5.02
CA MET A 148 -10.87 10.59 -4.13
C MET A 148 -10.78 12.11 -4.28
N VAL A 149 -10.83 12.61 -5.52
CA VAL A 149 -10.81 14.03 -5.86
C VAL A 149 -12.02 14.75 -5.26
N VAL A 150 -13.24 14.25 -5.52
CA VAL A 150 -14.48 14.85 -5.00
C VAL A 150 -14.48 14.88 -3.48
N LYS A 151 -14.11 13.76 -2.84
CA LYS A 151 -14.01 13.65 -1.38
C LYS A 151 -12.99 14.65 -0.81
N HIS A 152 -11.83 14.78 -1.44
CA HIS A 152 -10.80 15.71 -0.99
C HIS A 152 -11.23 17.18 -1.14
N TYR A 153 -11.81 17.54 -2.29
CA TYR A 153 -12.28 18.90 -2.54
C TYR A 153 -13.37 19.31 -1.55
N SER A 154 -14.35 18.43 -1.30
CA SER A 154 -15.39 18.63 -0.29
C SER A 154 -14.81 18.82 1.11
N ARG A 155 -13.90 17.94 1.56
CA ARG A 155 -13.25 18.03 2.88
C ARG A 155 -12.47 19.33 3.09
N THR A 156 -11.92 19.90 2.03
CA THR A 156 -11.11 21.12 2.07
C THR A 156 -11.92 22.39 1.78
N ASN A 157 -13.23 22.27 1.51
CA ASN A 157 -14.05 23.36 1.01
C ASN A 157 -13.41 24.08 -0.19
N GLY A 158 -12.70 23.32 -1.04
CA GLY A 158 -11.96 23.84 -2.19
C GLY A 158 -10.75 24.71 -1.89
N ILE A 159 -10.30 24.78 -0.64
CA ILE A 159 -9.15 25.60 -0.21
C ILE A 159 -8.11 24.70 0.47
N LEU A 160 -6.91 24.67 -0.09
CA LEU A 160 -5.76 24.04 0.55
C LEU A 160 -5.03 25.11 1.36
N GLN A 161 -5.06 25.01 2.70
CA GLN A 161 -4.43 25.97 3.60
C GLN A 161 -2.98 26.29 3.18
N LEU A 162 -2.58 27.56 3.26
CA LEU A 162 -1.31 28.13 2.76
C LEU A 162 -1.18 28.19 1.23
N TRP A 163 -1.80 27.27 0.49
CA TRP A 163 -1.62 27.11 -0.95
C TRP A 163 -2.70 27.81 -1.80
N GLY A 164 -3.87 28.06 -1.22
CA GLY A 164 -4.98 28.78 -1.87
C GLY A 164 -6.07 27.88 -2.44
N LYS A 165 -6.83 28.41 -3.40
CA LYS A 165 -7.96 27.72 -4.03
C LYS A 165 -7.47 26.57 -4.91
N ILE A 166 -8.10 25.41 -4.80
CA ILE A 166 -7.80 24.25 -5.63
C ILE A 166 -8.34 24.49 -7.04
N VAL A 167 -7.47 24.34 -8.03
CA VAL A 167 -7.77 24.55 -9.45
C VAL A 167 -8.10 23.21 -10.12
N ASN A 168 -7.22 22.23 -9.94
CA ASN A 168 -7.37 20.89 -10.48
C ASN A 168 -6.51 19.90 -9.69
N TYR A 169 -6.61 18.63 -10.07
CA TYR A 169 -5.87 17.52 -9.51
C TYR A 169 -5.09 16.83 -10.63
N VAL A 170 -3.86 16.44 -10.36
CA VAL A 170 -2.99 15.74 -11.31
C VAL A 170 -2.68 14.35 -10.77
N TYR A 171 -3.22 13.32 -11.41
CA TYR A 171 -2.95 11.93 -11.06
C TYR A 171 -1.75 11.41 -11.84
N HIS A 172 -0.70 11.01 -11.14
CA HIS A 172 0.47 10.33 -11.69
C HIS A 172 0.24 8.82 -11.74
N HIS A 173 0.07 8.29 -12.94
CA HIS A 173 -0.28 6.90 -13.19
C HIS A 173 0.97 6.01 -13.34
N CYS A 174 0.80 4.69 -13.24
CA CYS A 174 1.91 3.74 -13.33
C CYS A 174 2.53 3.64 -14.73
N ASP A 175 1.85 4.12 -15.78
CA ASP A 175 2.38 4.19 -17.15
C ASP A 175 3.30 5.41 -17.37
N GLY A 176 3.55 6.19 -16.32
CA GLY A 176 4.39 7.38 -16.37
C GLY A 176 3.68 8.62 -16.90
N LYS A 177 2.39 8.54 -17.24
CA LYS A 177 1.58 9.69 -17.64
C LYS A 177 0.91 10.35 -16.45
N ALA A 178 0.56 11.61 -16.66
CA ALA A 178 -0.21 12.40 -15.73
C ALA A 178 -1.59 12.72 -16.32
N TYR A 179 -2.64 12.53 -15.52
CA TYR A 179 -4.03 12.72 -15.91
C TYR A 179 -4.67 13.81 -15.05
N ILE A 180 -5.38 14.74 -15.67
CA ILE A 180 -5.93 15.90 -14.96
C ILE A 180 -7.41 15.67 -14.66
N PHE A 181 -7.80 16.00 -13.43
CA PHE A 181 -9.17 15.95 -12.95
C PHE A 181 -9.61 17.34 -12.45
N ASP A 182 -10.81 17.74 -12.82
CA ASP A 182 -11.46 18.93 -12.26
C ASP A 182 -11.90 18.69 -10.79
N PRO A 183 -12.28 19.74 -10.04
CA PRO A 183 -12.81 19.60 -8.68
C PRO A 183 -14.04 18.69 -8.52
N ASN A 184 -14.77 18.41 -9.60
CA ASN A 184 -15.93 17.52 -9.62
C ASN A 184 -15.53 16.07 -9.95
N GLY A 185 -14.23 15.77 -10.05
CA GLY A 185 -13.73 14.44 -10.38
C GLY A 185 -13.87 14.08 -11.86
N ARG A 186 -14.11 15.04 -12.75
CA ARG A 186 -14.19 14.79 -14.20
C ARG A 186 -12.80 14.88 -14.80
N ARG A 187 -12.43 13.89 -15.62
CA ARG A 187 -11.17 13.91 -16.35
C ARG A 187 -11.21 15.02 -17.42
N ILE A 188 -10.16 15.83 -17.47
CA ILE A 188 -9.98 16.88 -18.48
C ILE A 188 -9.09 16.30 -19.58
N GLU A 189 -9.62 16.23 -20.80
CA GLU A 189 -8.83 15.81 -21.97
C GLU A 189 -7.97 16.98 -22.47
N ASN A 190 -6.71 16.70 -22.85
CA ASN A 190 -5.74 17.68 -23.37
C ASN A 190 -5.37 18.83 -22.42
N GLY A 191 -5.55 18.66 -21.10
CA GLY A 191 -5.09 19.65 -20.13
C GLY A 191 -3.56 19.66 -20.02
N GLU A 192 -2.96 20.85 -19.93
CA GLU A 192 -1.54 20.99 -19.61
C GLU A 192 -1.29 20.67 -18.14
N VAL A 193 -0.36 19.75 -17.88
CA VAL A 193 0.07 19.42 -16.52
C VAL A 193 0.96 20.55 -16.02
N ARG A 194 0.47 21.30 -15.02
CA ARG A 194 1.20 22.38 -14.37
C ARG A 194 1.31 22.08 -12.89
N GLU A 195 2.51 21.74 -12.45
CA GLU A 195 2.82 21.58 -11.02
C GLU A 195 3.66 22.75 -10.57
N SER A 196 3.05 23.64 -9.79
CA SER A 196 3.79 24.72 -9.14
C SER A 196 4.67 24.12 -8.05
N LEU A 197 5.99 24.14 -8.24
CA LEU A 197 6.93 23.90 -7.15
C LEU A 197 6.96 25.13 -6.24
N ALA A 198 7.14 24.93 -4.95
CA ALA A 198 7.48 26.03 -4.03
C ALA A 198 8.93 26.47 -4.27
N ILE A 199 9.22 27.06 -5.43
CA ILE A 199 10.53 27.58 -5.80
C ILE A 199 10.70 29.02 -5.32
N VAL A 200 11.91 29.35 -4.88
CA VAL A 200 12.32 30.73 -4.65
C VAL A 200 12.47 31.39 -6.02
N THR A 201 11.56 32.28 -6.39
CA THR A 201 11.82 33.23 -7.46
C THR A 201 12.81 34.27 -6.90
N ILE A 202 14.08 34.17 -7.29
CA ILE A 202 15.04 35.26 -7.06
C ILE A 202 14.73 36.30 -8.14
N GLY A 203 14.21 37.45 -7.71
CA GLY A 203 14.03 38.62 -8.57
C GLY A 203 15.31 39.41 -8.70
#